data_AF-A0A952YIJ2-F1
#
_entry.id   AF-A0A952YIJ2-F1
#
_cell.length_a   1.000
_cell.length_b   1.000
_cell.length_c   1.000
_cell.angle_alpha   90.00
_cell.angle_beta   90.00
_cell.angle_gamma   90.00
#
_symmetry.space_group_name_H-M   'P 1'
#
loop_
_entity.id
_entity.type
_entity.pdbx_description
1 polymer ?
#
loop_
_entity_poly.entity_id
_entity_poly.type
_entity_poly.pdbx_seq_one_letter_code
_entity_poly.pdbx_strand_id
1 'polypeptide(L)'
;MAMPGKDLELAAMEARNSLPEFRKLIQVLGDGAYPPLVKFRIPDAEDTWLWLVVQEAKETGFVAAVFEAPPELPQLKVGTRRWLPDTEVGDWMIVGKQGVVHGAYSLRLQRERLPHDQRATFDLHIGAQSYAPLPR
;
A
#
# COMPACT_ATOMS: atom_id res chain seq x y z
N MET A 1 9.72 14.02 15.33
CA MET A 1 10.96 13.34 14.91
C MET A 1 10.87 13.16 13.39
N ALA A 2 11.69 13.87 12.62
CA ALA A 2 11.61 13.88 11.15
C ALA A 2 11.99 12.50 10.59
N MET A 3 11.21 11.99 9.63
CA MET A 3 11.45 10.71 8.97
C MET A 3 12.76 10.79 8.16
N PRO A 4 13.71 9.86 8.29
CA PRO A 4 14.85 9.82 7.37
C PRO A 4 14.33 9.35 6.00
N GLY A 5 14.19 10.28 5.04
CA GLY A 5 13.58 10.04 3.74
C GLY A 5 14.19 8.88 2.95
N LYS A 6 15.46 8.55 3.18
CA LYS A 6 16.19 7.49 2.47
C LYS A 6 15.57 6.10 2.63
N ASP A 7 15.14 5.72 3.83
CA ASP A 7 14.56 4.37 4.04
C ASP A 7 13.20 4.24 3.32
N LEU A 8 12.43 5.33 3.27
CA LEU A 8 11.15 5.36 2.57
C LEU A 8 11.36 5.34 1.05
N GLU A 9 12.38 6.03 0.54
CA GLU A 9 12.76 5.97 -0.88
C GLU A 9 13.18 4.55 -1.28
N LEU A 10 13.98 3.88 -0.44
CA LEU A 10 14.37 2.48 -0.66
C LEU A 10 13.15 1.54 -0.65
N ALA A 11 12.26 1.66 0.35
CA ALA A 11 11.04 0.88 0.39
C ALA A 11 10.15 1.10 -0.85
N ALA A 12 10.01 2.35 -1.31
CA ALA A 12 9.26 2.67 -2.51
C ALA A 12 9.93 2.11 -3.79
N MET A 13 11.26 2.08 -3.84
CA MET A 13 12.00 1.44 -4.91
C MET A 13 11.79 -0.09 -4.91
N GLU A 14 11.91 -0.74 -3.76
CA GLU A 14 11.67 -2.19 -3.63
C GLU A 14 10.22 -2.58 -3.95
N ALA A 15 9.26 -1.78 -3.49
CA ALA A 15 7.84 -1.96 -3.82
C ALA A 15 7.58 -1.84 -5.34
N ARG A 16 8.22 -0.88 -6.01
CA ARG A 16 8.11 -0.72 -7.47
C ARG A 16 8.74 -1.89 -8.23
N ASN A 17 9.90 -2.36 -7.77
CA ASN A 17 10.58 -3.51 -8.37
C ASN A 17 9.76 -4.81 -8.23
N SER A 18 8.91 -4.91 -7.22
CA SER A 18 8.06 -6.08 -6.97
C SER A 18 6.64 -5.99 -7.54
N LEU A 19 6.32 -4.95 -8.32
CA LEU A 19 5.01 -4.83 -8.98
C LEU A 19 4.64 -6.02 -9.88
N PRO A 20 5.57 -6.70 -10.58
CA PRO A 20 5.24 -7.93 -11.30
C PRO A 20 4.66 -9.02 -10.38
N GLU A 21 5.16 -9.14 -9.14
CA GLU A 21 4.63 -10.09 -8.16
C GLU A 21 3.29 -9.63 -7.60
N PHE A 22 3.14 -8.33 -7.31
CA PHE A 22 1.85 -7.77 -6.88
C PHE A 22 0.73 -8.10 -7.88
N ARG A 23 0.98 -7.91 -9.18
CA ARG A 23 0.00 -8.24 -10.24
C ARG A 23 -0.40 -9.71 -10.25
N LYS A 24 0.57 -10.63 -10.09
CA LYS A 24 0.28 -12.07 -9.98
C LYS A 24 -0.59 -12.35 -8.76
N LEU A 25 -0.26 -11.75 -7.62
CA LEU A 25 -1.03 -11.94 -6.39
C LEU A 25 -2.44 -11.36 -6.51
N ILE A 26 -2.68 -10.26 -7.24
CA ILE A 26 -4.04 -9.77 -7.54
C ILE A 26 -4.85 -10.84 -8.28
N GLN A 27 -4.26 -11.55 -9.25
CA GLN A 27 -4.97 -12.59 -9.99
C GLN A 27 -5.30 -13.82 -9.14
N VAL A 28 -4.48 -14.11 -8.12
CA VAL A 28 -4.63 -15.30 -7.25
C VAL A 28 -5.48 -15.01 -6.01
N LEU A 29 -5.35 -13.81 -5.45
CA LEU A 29 -5.90 -13.41 -4.14
C LEU A 29 -6.90 -12.25 -4.23
N GLY A 30 -7.06 -11.61 -5.39
CA GLY A 30 -7.85 -10.38 -5.56
C GLY A 30 -9.35 -10.55 -5.28
N ASP A 31 -9.88 -11.76 -5.41
CA ASP A 31 -11.25 -12.11 -5.01
C ASP A 31 -11.37 -12.48 -3.52
N GLY A 32 -10.32 -12.20 -2.74
CA GLY A 32 -10.25 -12.44 -1.31
C GLY A 32 -11.10 -11.47 -0.47
N ALA A 33 -11.10 -11.67 0.85
CA ALA A 33 -11.88 -10.86 1.79
C ALA A 33 -11.42 -9.39 1.87
N TYR A 34 -10.19 -9.09 1.43
CA TYR A 34 -9.61 -7.76 1.47
C TYR A 34 -9.21 -7.32 0.06
N PRO A 35 -9.58 -6.11 -0.37
CA PRO A 35 -9.18 -5.61 -1.67
C PRO A 35 -7.65 -5.36 -1.72
N PRO A 36 -6.99 -5.58 -2.86
CA PRO A 36 -5.61 -5.16 -3.06
C PRO A 36 -5.49 -3.64 -2.95
N LEU A 37 -4.43 -3.16 -2.30
CA LEU A 37 -4.18 -1.74 -2.13
C LEU A 37 -2.87 -1.31 -2.78
N VAL A 38 -2.85 -0.09 -3.28
CA VAL A 38 -1.65 0.60 -3.78
C VAL A 38 -1.52 1.96 -3.11
N LYS A 39 -0.31 2.33 -2.70
CA LYS A 39 -0.02 3.64 -2.13
C LYS A 39 0.55 4.54 -3.21
N PHE A 40 0.00 5.74 -3.33
CA PHE A 40 0.42 6.71 -4.34
C PHE A 40 0.45 8.13 -3.77
N ARG A 41 1.24 9.00 -4.41
CA ARG A 41 1.34 10.41 -4.06
C ARG A 41 0.19 11.18 -4.69
N ILE A 42 -0.50 12.00 -3.91
CA ILE A 42 -1.56 12.88 -4.41
C ILE A 42 -0.89 14.10 -5.07
N PRO A 43 -1.09 14.34 -6.39
CA PRO A 43 -0.44 15.47 -7.07
C PRO A 43 -0.87 16.83 -6.51
N ASP A 44 -2.13 16.93 -6.06
CA ASP A 44 -2.79 18.17 -5.62
C ASP A 44 -2.68 18.42 -4.11
N ALA A 45 -1.89 17.61 -3.40
CA ALA A 45 -1.68 17.73 -1.96
C ALA A 45 -0.20 17.49 -1.65
N GLU A 46 0.51 18.55 -1.26
CA GLU A 46 1.94 18.47 -0.94
C GLU A 46 2.20 17.34 0.06
N ASP A 47 3.20 16.51 -0.27
CA ASP A 47 3.69 15.37 0.51
C ASP A 47 2.66 14.37 1.04
N THR A 48 1.47 14.34 0.44
CA THR A 48 0.41 13.43 0.88
C THR A 48 0.41 12.14 0.07
N TRP A 49 0.46 11.01 0.79
CA TRP A 49 0.39 9.67 0.23
C TRP A 49 -0.85 8.96 0.71
N LEU A 50 -1.62 8.35 -0.19
CA LEU A 50 -2.84 7.63 0.16
C LEU A 50 -2.81 6.20 -0.35
N TRP A 51 -3.40 5.31 0.44
CA TRP A 51 -3.71 3.95 0.03
C TRP A 51 -5.04 3.95 -0.73
N LEU A 52 -5.04 3.35 -1.93
CA LEU A 52 -6.21 3.23 -2.80
C LEU A 52 -6.50 1.76 -3.09
N VAL A 53 -7.77 1.43 -3.26
CA VAL A 53 -8.23 0.10 -3.67
C VAL A 53 -7.97 -0.07 -5.16
N VAL A 54 -7.17 -1.07 -5.53
CA VAL A 54 -6.96 -1.42 -6.93
C VAL A 54 -8.25 -2.03 -7.49
N GLN A 55 -8.73 -1.46 -8.60
CA GLN A 55 -9.89 -1.95 -9.35
C GLN A 55 -9.47 -2.69 -10.62
N GLU A 56 -8.35 -2.30 -11.21
CA GLU A 56 -7.80 -2.94 -12.40
C GLU A 56 -6.27 -2.86 -12.35
N ALA A 57 -5.60 -3.98 -12.63
CA ALA A 57 -4.15 -4.03 -12.79
C ALA A 57 -3.81 -4.15 -14.28
N LYS A 58 -2.98 -3.23 -14.78
CA LYS A 58 -2.45 -3.22 -16.16
C LYS A 58 -0.95 -3.43 -16.12
N GLU A 59 -0.36 -3.67 -17.29
CA GLU A 59 1.07 -3.95 -17.42
C GLU A 59 1.97 -2.82 -16.89
N THR A 60 1.56 -1.56 -17.04
CA THR A 60 2.35 -0.36 -16.72
C THR A 60 1.75 0.52 -15.63
N GLY A 61 0.69 0.04 -14.98
CA GLY A 61 0.02 0.79 -13.92
C GLY A 61 -1.27 0.17 -13.42
N PHE A 62 -2.04 0.95 -12.67
CA PHE A 62 -3.25 0.51 -12.00
C PHE A 62 -4.37 1.54 -12.16
N VAL A 63 -5.61 1.07 -12.28
CA VAL A 63 -6.79 1.89 -11.97
C VAL A 63 -7.14 1.62 -10.52
N ALA A 64 -7.12 2.66 -9.69
CA ALA A 64 -7.40 2.53 -8.26
C ALA A 64 -8.39 3.59 -7.79
N ALA A 65 -9.15 3.27 -6.75
CA ALA A 65 -10.20 4.11 -6.20
C ALA A 65 -9.94 4.46 -4.74
N VAL A 66 -10.26 5.71 -4.40
CA VAL A 66 -10.21 6.22 -3.02
C VAL A 66 -11.26 5.48 -2.19
N PHE A 67 -10.86 4.82 -1.11
CA PHE A 67 -11.80 4.16 -0.18
C PHE A 67 -12.03 4.98 1.09
N GLU A 68 -11.06 5.80 1.46
CA GLU A 68 -11.13 6.76 2.57
C GLU A 68 -10.58 8.10 2.09
N ALA A 69 -11.36 9.16 2.29
CA ALA A 69 -10.96 10.51 1.95
C ALA A 69 -10.51 11.24 3.23
N PRO A 70 -9.25 11.71 3.31
CA PRO A 70 -8.80 12.50 4.45
C PRO A 70 -9.67 13.77 4.58
N PRO A 71 -10.12 14.15 5.79
CA PRO A 71 -10.87 15.38 6.01
C PRO A 71 -10.15 16.64 5.49
N GLU A 72 -8.82 16.61 5.46
CA GLU A 72 -7.95 17.69 5.01
C GLU A 72 -7.95 17.85 3.48
N LEU A 73 -8.47 16.86 2.74
CA LEU A 73 -8.55 16.86 1.27
C LEU A 73 -10.02 16.76 0.80
N PRO A 74 -10.85 17.80 1.00
CA PRO A 74 -12.28 17.77 0.68
C PRO A 74 -12.58 17.59 -0.84
N GLN A 75 -11.59 17.87 -1.69
CA GLN A 75 -11.65 17.63 -3.13
C GLN A 75 -11.59 16.13 -3.48
N LEU A 76 -11.05 15.29 -2.60
CA LEU A 76 -10.94 13.86 -2.80
C LEU A 76 -12.24 13.19 -2.34
N LYS A 77 -12.97 12.57 -3.26
CA LYS A 77 -14.21 11.86 -2.93
C LYS A 77 -13.95 10.36 -2.87
N VAL A 78 -14.58 9.69 -1.92
CA VAL A 78 -14.64 8.21 -1.90
C VAL A 78 -15.23 7.73 -3.23
N GLY A 79 -14.62 6.70 -3.81
CA GLY A 79 -14.95 6.15 -5.11
C GLY A 79 -14.33 6.87 -6.30
N THR A 80 -13.64 8.00 -6.12
CA THR A 80 -12.89 8.65 -7.20
C THR A 80 -11.82 7.70 -7.71
N ARG A 81 -11.90 7.38 -9.01
CA ARG A 81 -10.95 6.51 -9.72
C ARG A 81 -9.82 7.33 -10.30
N ARG A 82 -8.61 6.78 -10.26
CA ARG A 82 -7.41 7.39 -10.85
C ARG A 82 -6.60 6.31 -11.56
N TRP A 83 -5.95 6.71 -12.66
CA TRP A 83 -4.87 5.95 -13.27
C TRP A 83 -3.56 6.26 -12.55
N LEU A 84 -2.79 5.23 -12.22
CA LEU A 84 -1.54 5.31 -11.47
C LEU A 84 -0.44 4.59 -12.27
N PRO A 85 0.55 5.29 -12.82
CA PRO A 85 1.68 4.64 -13.48
C PRO A 85 2.61 3.99 -12.45
N ASP A 86 3.29 2.90 -12.82
CA ASP A 86 4.23 2.18 -11.95
C ASP A 86 5.28 3.08 -11.30
N THR A 87 5.73 4.10 -12.03
CA THR A 87 6.74 5.07 -11.58
C THR A 87 6.30 5.86 -10.35
N GLU A 88 4.99 6.02 -10.13
CA GLU A 88 4.40 6.79 -9.03
C GLU A 88 3.94 5.93 -7.85
N VAL A 89 4.08 4.61 -7.95
CA VAL A 89 3.75 3.71 -6.84
C VAL A 89 4.77 3.88 -5.71
N GLY A 90 4.28 4.20 -4.52
CA GLY A 90 5.10 4.30 -3.30
C GLY A 90 5.12 3.03 -2.47
N ASP A 91 4.08 2.20 -2.57
CA ASP A 91 3.94 0.93 -1.87
C ASP A 91 2.74 0.14 -2.43
N TRP A 92 2.61 -1.13 -2.08
CA TRP A 92 1.42 -1.95 -2.35
C TRP A 92 1.21 -2.97 -1.24
N MET A 93 -0.01 -3.43 -1.03
CA MET A 93 -0.27 -4.54 -0.11
C MET A 93 -1.47 -5.38 -0.51
N ILE A 94 -1.42 -6.66 -0.14
CA ILE A 94 -2.56 -7.58 -0.17
C ILE A 94 -2.61 -8.31 1.16
N VAL A 95 -3.78 -8.31 1.79
CA VAL A 95 -4.05 -9.15 2.96
C VAL A 95 -4.74 -10.41 2.49
N GLY A 96 -3.98 -11.51 2.45
CA GLY A 96 -4.48 -12.82 2.05
C GLY A 96 -5.41 -13.44 3.10
N LYS A 97 -5.84 -14.69 2.83
CA LYS A 97 -6.58 -15.48 3.81
C LYS A 97 -5.78 -15.59 5.12
N GLN A 98 -6.48 -15.64 6.25
CA GLN A 98 -5.87 -15.72 7.58
C GLN A 98 -4.96 -14.53 7.94
N GLY A 99 -5.13 -13.37 7.28
CA GLY A 99 -4.40 -12.15 7.64
C GLY A 99 -2.92 -12.16 7.26
N VAL A 100 -2.51 -12.95 6.27
CA VAL A 100 -1.12 -12.93 5.76
C VAL A 100 -0.93 -11.68 4.90
N VAL A 101 -0.05 -10.78 5.32
CA VAL A 101 0.26 -9.55 4.56
C VAL A 101 1.39 -9.80 3.56
N HIS A 102 1.10 -9.53 2.28
CA HIS A 102 2.06 -9.44 1.19
C HIS A 102 2.39 -7.98 0.87
N GLY A 103 3.64 -7.70 0.51
CA GLY A 103 4.11 -6.33 0.29
C GLY A 103 4.17 -5.54 1.61
N ALA A 104 3.57 -4.34 1.61
CA ALA A 104 3.48 -3.41 2.73
C ALA A 104 4.84 -2.89 3.20
N TYR A 105 5.72 -2.53 2.27
CA TYR A 105 7.12 -2.18 2.53
C TYR A 105 7.25 -1.00 3.50
N SER A 106 6.51 0.07 3.26
CA SER A 106 6.51 1.25 4.13
C SER A 106 5.84 0.99 5.49
N LEU A 107 4.83 0.12 5.53
CA LEU A 107 4.19 -0.29 6.79
C LEU A 107 5.09 -1.20 7.64
N ARG A 108 5.91 -2.05 7.01
CA ARG A 108 6.92 -2.86 7.72
C ARG A 108 7.98 -1.97 8.37
N LEU A 109 8.49 -0.97 7.65
CA LEU A 109 9.40 0.02 8.23
C LEU A 109 8.76 0.80 9.38
N GLN A 110 7.48 1.19 9.23
CA GLN A 110 6.75 1.85 10.31
C GLN A 110 6.62 0.94 11.53
N ARG A 111 6.23 -0.32 11.33
CA ARG A 111 6.12 -1.35 12.39
C ARG A 111 7.43 -1.58 13.12
N GLU A 112 8.54 -1.66 12.41
CA GLU A 112 9.87 -1.85 13.00
C GLU A 112 10.27 -0.71 13.94
N ARG A 113 9.83 0.51 13.63
CA ARG A 113 10.09 1.70 14.44
C ARG A 113 9.14 1.84 15.62
N LEU A 114 8.04 1.11 15.65
CA LEU A 114 7.13 1.11 16.79
C LEU A 114 7.75 0.36 17.98
N PRO A 115 7.52 0.85 19.21
CA PRO A 115 7.75 0.10 20.44
C PRO A 115 7.11 -1.29 20.36
N HIS A 116 7.76 -2.29 20.95
CA HIS A 116 7.35 -3.70 20.83
C HIS A 116 5.89 -3.93 21.27
N ASP A 117 5.45 -3.26 22.33
CA ASP A 117 4.10 -3.29 22.89
C ASP A 117 3.03 -2.65 21.97
N GLN A 118 3.44 -1.78 21.04
CA GLN A 118 2.53 -1.13 20.08
C GLN A 118 2.38 -1.90 18.77
N ARG A 119 3.30 -2.82 18.47
CA ARG A 119 3.31 -3.57 17.20
C ARG A 119 2.06 -4.43 17.04
N ALA A 120 1.58 -5.08 18.09
CA ALA A 120 0.39 -5.91 18.03
C ALA A 120 -0.88 -5.10 17.66
N THR A 121 -1.02 -3.90 18.23
CA THR A 121 -2.14 -2.99 17.91
C THR A 121 -2.04 -2.48 16.47
N PHE A 122 -0.84 -2.17 16.02
CA PHE A 122 -0.59 -1.77 14.62
C PHE A 122 -0.94 -2.90 13.65
N ASP A 123 -0.48 -4.13 13.94
CA ASP A 123 -0.76 -5.31 13.14
C ASP A 123 -2.27 -5.55 13.04
N LEU A 124 -3.00 -5.46 14.16
CA LEU A 124 -4.46 -5.57 14.18
C LEU A 124 -5.14 -4.49 13.32
N HIS A 125 -4.68 -3.23 13.41
CA HIS A 125 -5.24 -2.12 12.66
C HIS A 125 -5.15 -2.32 11.13
N ILE A 126 -4.02 -2.85 10.65
CA ILE A 126 -3.83 -3.12 9.21
C ILE A 126 -4.37 -4.50 8.76
N GLY A 127 -4.88 -5.31 9.70
CA GLY A 127 -5.40 -6.67 9.43
C GLY A 127 -4.32 -7.76 9.32
N ALA A 128 -3.12 -7.50 9.84
CA ALA A 128 -2.01 -8.45 9.83
C ALA A 128 -2.09 -9.47 10.97
N GLN A 129 -1.97 -10.75 10.62
CA GLN A 129 -1.71 -11.85 11.57
C GLN A 129 -0.32 -12.44 11.35
N SER A 130 0.19 -12.38 10.12
CA SER A 130 1.57 -12.72 9.79
C SER A 130 2.00 -11.98 8.51
N TYR A 131 3.28 -12.05 8.19
CA TYR A 131 3.86 -11.36 7.05
C TYR A 131 4.53 -12.37 6.13
N ALA A 132 4.14 -12.38 4.85
CA ALA A 132 4.86 -13.15 3.84
C ALA A 132 6.28 -12.57 3.64
N PRO A 133 7.24 -13.38 3.17
CA PRO A 133 8.53 -12.86 2.73
C PRO A 133 8.36 -11.81 1.64
N LEU A 134 9.22 -10.78 1.63
CA LEU A 134 9.24 -9.83 0.53
C LEU A 134 9.76 -10.52 -0.75
N PRO A 135 9.15 -10.26 -1.91
CA PRO A 135 9.68 -10.68 -3.21
C PRO A 135 11.13 -10.21 -3.37
N ARG A 136 11.99 -11.07 -3.92
CA ARG A 136 13.38 -10.76 -4.26
C ARG A 136 13.51 -10.41 -5.73
#